data_AF-A0AAN7AFI0-F1
#
_entry.id   AF-A0AAN7AFI0-F1
#
_cell.length_a   1.000
_cell.length_b   1.000
_cell.length_c   1.000
_cell.angle_alpha   90.00
_cell.angle_beta   90.00
_cell.angle_gamma   90.00
#
_symmetry.space_group_name_H-M   'P 1'
#
loop_
_entity.id
_entity.type
_entity.pdbx_description
1 polymer ?
#
loop_
_entity_poly.entity_id
_entity_poly.type
_entity_poly.pdbx_seq_one_letter_code
_entity_poly.pdbx_strand_id
1 'polypeptide(L)'
;MFLQRSAVAIARRAAVAPAARRTLATSAVRLESKVPETKIKSFKEIKTADDLFGPGAPPGTVPTDIEQSTGLERLEILGKMEGVDVFDMRPLDASRLGTLAQPVMVRSAGEEQFAGCTGVPADSHNVLWLRMTRDRPVERCPECGSVYKMEYVGPQDDGHHHDDHHGHGWEEPKTMADFVKPEYY
;
A
#
# COMPACT_ATOMS: atom_id res chain seq x y z
N MET A 1 -36.47 -12.21 -99.21
CA MET A 1 -37.44 -12.04 -98.09
C MET A 1 -36.72 -12.54 -96.83
N PHE A 2 -36.40 -11.79 -95.78
CA PHE A 2 -36.62 -10.41 -95.35
C PHE A 2 -35.33 -9.99 -94.62
N LEU A 3 -34.79 -8.80 -94.93
CA LEU A 3 -33.96 -8.06 -93.97
C LEU A 3 -34.90 -7.46 -92.93
N GLN A 4 -34.59 -7.59 -91.64
CA GLN A 4 -35.00 -6.56 -90.70
C GLN A 4 -34.04 -6.42 -89.51
N ARG A 5 -33.60 -5.17 -89.39
CA ARG A 5 -32.68 -4.50 -88.47
C ARG A 5 -33.10 -4.65 -87.00
N SER A 6 -32.13 -4.55 -86.08
CA SER A 6 -32.20 -3.91 -84.73
C SER A 6 -30.91 -4.22 -83.98
N ALA A 7 -30.34 -3.45 -83.06
CA ALA A 7 -30.36 -2.04 -82.65
C ALA A 7 -29.12 -1.90 -81.73
N VAL A 8 -28.45 -0.76 -81.75
CA VAL A 8 -27.21 -0.51 -81.00
C VAL A 8 -27.50 -0.35 -79.50
N ALA A 9 -26.79 -1.10 -78.65
CA ALA A 9 -26.77 -0.88 -77.21
C ALA A 9 -25.39 -0.34 -76.78
N ILE A 10 -25.40 0.90 -76.28
CA ILE A 10 -24.24 1.62 -75.74
C ILE A 10 -23.97 1.10 -74.32
N ALA A 11 -22.85 0.39 -74.13
CA ALA A 11 -22.35 0.04 -72.81
C ALA A 11 -21.34 1.09 -72.32
N ARG A 12 -21.64 1.72 -71.18
CA ARG A 12 -20.83 2.75 -70.52
C ARG A 12 -19.47 2.16 -70.11
N ARG A 13 -18.36 2.80 -70.49
CA ARG A 13 -17.03 2.48 -69.95
C ARG A 13 -16.99 2.81 -68.46
N ALA A 14 -16.88 1.78 -67.61
CA ALA A 14 -16.50 1.95 -66.21
C ALA A 14 -14.97 2.15 -66.15
N ALA A 15 -14.53 3.28 -65.60
CA ALA A 15 -13.11 3.51 -65.32
C ALA A 15 -12.70 2.70 -64.09
N VAL A 16 -11.75 1.80 -64.27
CA VAL A 16 -11.10 1.05 -63.19
C VAL A 16 -10.03 1.94 -62.58
N ALA A 17 -10.15 2.25 -61.28
CA ALA A 17 -9.04 2.76 -60.48
C ALA A 17 -8.46 1.60 -59.65
N PRO A 18 -7.17 1.23 -59.81
CA PRO A 18 -6.56 0.26 -58.92
C PRO A 18 -6.34 0.91 -57.55
N ALA A 19 -7.03 0.43 -56.52
CA ALA A 19 -6.71 0.78 -55.15
C ALA A 19 -5.37 0.14 -54.77
N ALA A 20 -4.28 0.90 -54.89
CA ALA A 20 -2.97 0.48 -54.39
C ALA A 20 -3.01 0.41 -52.85
N ARG A 21 -3.33 -0.77 -52.31
CA ARG A 21 -3.21 -1.07 -50.89
C ARG A 21 -1.72 -1.23 -50.55
N ARG A 22 -1.10 -0.17 -50.04
CA ARG A 22 0.24 -0.26 -49.43
C ARG A 22 0.12 -1.12 -48.17
N THR A 23 0.73 -2.31 -48.19
CA THR A 23 0.90 -3.16 -47.02
C THR A 23 2.01 -2.57 -46.15
N LEU A 24 1.65 -1.89 -45.06
CA LEU A 24 2.60 -1.52 -44.02
C LEU A 24 2.95 -2.78 -43.24
N ALA A 25 4.13 -3.34 -43.48
CA ALA A 25 4.70 -4.39 -42.66
C ALA A 25 5.35 -3.75 -41.43
N THR A 26 4.70 -3.84 -40.26
CA THR A 26 5.28 -3.46 -38.98
C THR A 26 6.08 -4.65 -38.45
N SER A 27 7.41 -4.57 -38.52
CA SER A 27 8.29 -5.51 -37.82
C SER A 27 8.44 -5.06 -36.36
N ALA A 28 7.77 -5.77 -35.45
CA ALA A 28 8.06 -5.64 -34.03
C ALA A 28 9.38 -6.38 -33.73
N VAL A 29 10.49 -5.64 -33.69
CA VAL A 29 11.75 -6.18 -33.15
C VAL A 29 11.64 -6.16 -31.64
N ARG A 30 11.42 -7.34 -31.04
CA ARG A 30 11.50 -7.50 -29.58
C ARG A 30 12.98 -7.59 -29.22
N LEU A 31 13.53 -6.48 -28.75
CA LEU A 31 14.90 -6.45 -28.24
C LEU A 31 14.91 -7.11 -26.86
N GLU A 32 15.24 -8.40 -26.79
CA GLU A 32 15.56 -9.05 -25.52
C GLU A 32 16.97 -8.63 -25.11
N SER A 33 17.09 -7.47 -24.45
CA SER A 33 18.29 -7.18 -23.67
C SER A 33 18.26 -8.09 -22.45
N LYS A 34 19.14 -9.09 -22.42
CA LYS A 34 19.46 -9.85 -21.22
C LYS A 34 20.07 -8.86 -20.22
N VAL A 35 19.23 -8.31 -19.35
CA VAL A 35 19.66 -7.42 -18.27
C VAL A 35 20.66 -8.22 -17.44
N PRO A 36 21.89 -7.72 -17.21
CA PRO A 36 22.82 -8.39 -16.30
C PRO A 36 22.12 -8.51 -14.95
N GLU A 37 21.92 -9.75 -14.49
CA GLU A 37 21.32 -10.05 -13.19
C GLU A 37 22.27 -9.56 -12.09
N THR A 38 22.19 -8.28 -11.76
CA THR A 38 22.71 -7.77 -10.49
C THR A 38 21.90 -8.47 -9.40
N LYS A 39 22.57 -9.22 -8.53
CA LYS A 39 21.91 -9.95 -7.43
C LYS A 39 21.34 -8.92 -6.45
N ILE A 40 20.10 -8.51 -6.68
CA ILE A 40 19.33 -7.68 -5.76
C ILE A 40 18.99 -8.55 -4.56
N LYS A 41 19.38 -8.10 -3.36
CA LYS A 41 18.99 -8.76 -2.12
C LYS A 41 17.48 -8.73 -1.97
N SER A 42 16.88 -9.85 -1.58
CA SER A 42 15.45 -9.90 -1.25
C SER A 42 15.16 -9.11 0.04
N PHE A 43 13.91 -8.70 0.25
CA PHE A 43 13.51 -7.94 1.44
C PHE A 43 13.87 -8.68 2.73
N LYS A 44 13.76 -10.02 2.74
CA LYS A 44 14.11 -10.89 3.87
C LYS A 44 15.61 -10.94 4.18
N GLU A 45 16.46 -10.58 3.23
CA GLU A 45 17.92 -10.58 3.40
C GLU A 45 18.45 -9.25 3.95
N ILE A 46 17.63 -8.20 3.95
CA ILE A 46 17.99 -6.87 4.47
C ILE A 46 18.01 -6.94 6.00
N LYS A 47 19.14 -6.62 6.62
CA LYS A 47 19.28 -6.59 8.08
C LYS A 47 19.70 -5.23 8.60
N THR A 48 20.46 -4.49 7.81
CA THR A 48 21.09 -3.23 8.21
C THR A 48 20.82 -2.14 7.18
N ALA A 49 21.01 -0.88 7.59
CA ALA A 49 20.90 0.25 6.67
C ALA A 49 21.90 0.17 5.50
N ASP A 50 23.05 -0.47 5.71
CA ASP A 50 24.07 -0.68 4.68
C ASP A 50 23.63 -1.67 3.59
N ASP A 51 22.58 -2.48 3.83
CA ASP A 51 22.01 -3.35 2.80
C ASP A 51 21.07 -2.59 1.84
N LEU A 52 20.72 -1.33 2.17
CA LEU A 52 19.76 -0.52 1.44
C LEU A 52 20.41 0.37 0.36
N PHE A 53 21.51 -0.09 -0.23
CA PHE A 53 22.12 0.55 -1.41
C PHE A 53 21.76 -0.19 -2.70
N GLY A 54 21.38 0.57 -3.73
CA GLY A 54 21.17 0.05 -5.07
C GLY A 54 22.48 -0.32 -5.78
N PRO A 55 22.43 -1.24 -6.78
CA PRO A 55 23.61 -1.67 -7.53
C PRO A 55 24.21 -0.59 -8.45
N GLY A 56 23.48 0.51 -8.71
CA GLY A 56 23.86 1.54 -9.66
C GLY A 56 23.59 1.16 -11.12
N ALA A 57 23.26 2.14 -11.94
CA ALA A 57 23.01 1.95 -13.38
C ALA A 57 24.30 2.09 -14.20
N PRO A 58 24.42 1.41 -15.35
CA PRO A 58 25.57 1.55 -16.24
C PRO A 58 25.64 2.96 -16.88
N PRO A 59 26.85 3.46 -17.21
CA PRO A 59 27.01 4.77 -17.83
C PRO A 59 26.21 4.92 -19.13
N GLY A 60 25.58 6.08 -19.31
CA GLY A 60 24.81 6.38 -20.52
C GLY A 60 23.38 5.81 -20.55
N THR A 61 22.93 5.17 -19.47
CA THR A 61 21.53 4.72 -19.32
C THR A 61 20.79 5.59 -18.30
N VAL A 62 19.46 5.66 -18.43
CA VAL A 62 18.60 6.26 -17.42
C VAL A 62 18.39 5.21 -16.32
N PRO A 63 18.77 5.50 -15.07
CA PRO A 63 18.61 4.57 -13.96
C PRO A 63 17.15 4.29 -13.65
N THR A 64 16.87 3.06 -13.25
CA THR A 64 15.58 2.67 -12.68
C THR A 64 15.56 2.89 -11.16
N ASP A 65 14.36 2.97 -10.58
CA ASP A 65 14.19 3.14 -9.13
C ASP A 65 14.89 2.03 -8.33
N ILE A 66 14.96 0.80 -8.87
CA ILE A 66 15.66 -0.32 -8.22
C ILE A 66 17.18 -0.12 -8.21
N GLU A 67 17.74 0.58 -9.19
CA GLU A 67 19.19 0.77 -9.34
C GLU A 67 19.71 1.93 -8.50
N GLN A 68 18.91 2.99 -8.32
CA GLN A 68 19.33 4.22 -7.63
C GLN A 68 18.61 4.55 -6.33
N SER A 69 17.53 3.85 -5.97
CA SER A 69 16.90 4.03 -4.66
C SER A 69 17.87 3.70 -3.53
N THR A 70 17.77 4.46 -2.44
CA THR A 70 18.57 4.24 -1.23
C THR A 70 17.71 4.40 0.03
N GLY A 71 18.12 3.74 1.13
CA GLY A 71 17.47 3.90 2.44
C GLY A 71 16.01 3.45 2.47
N LEU A 72 15.13 4.27 3.07
CA LEU A 72 13.71 3.95 3.26
C LEU A 72 12.95 3.80 1.95
N GLU A 73 13.28 4.60 0.93
CA GLU A 73 12.68 4.49 -0.40
C GLU A 73 12.92 3.10 -0.97
N ARG A 74 14.18 2.62 -0.91
CA ARG A 74 14.52 1.28 -1.36
C ARG A 74 13.81 0.20 -0.56
N LEU A 75 13.73 0.36 0.76
CA LEU A 75 13.05 -0.57 1.65
C LEU A 75 11.56 -0.69 1.29
N GLU A 76 10.91 0.42 1.00
CA GLU A 76 9.52 0.47 0.53
C GLU A 76 9.35 -0.21 -0.83
N ILE A 77 10.24 0.06 -1.79
CA ILE A 77 10.22 -0.55 -3.13
C ILE A 77 10.37 -2.08 -3.02
N LEU A 78 11.37 -2.55 -2.26
CA LEU A 78 11.63 -3.99 -2.08
C LEU A 78 10.46 -4.67 -1.36
N GLY A 79 9.88 -4.03 -0.34
CA GLY A 79 8.67 -4.52 0.33
C GLY A 79 7.50 -4.65 -0.66
N LYS A 80 7.22 -3.59 -1.43
CA LYS A 80 6.15 -3.59 -2.44
C LYS A 80 6.35 -4.62 -3.54
N MET A 81 7.59 -4.88 -3.96
CA MET A 81 7.92 -5.95 -4.92
C MET A 81 7.57 -7.34 -4.38
N GLU A 82 7.69 -7.56 -3.07
CA GLU A 82 7.28 -8.80 -2.40
C GLU A 82 5.81 -8.78 -1.92
N GLY A 83 5.07 -7.70 -2.17
CA GLY A 83 3.68 -7.54 -1.74
C GLY A 83 3.51 -7.24 -0.25
N VAL A 84 4.56 -6.78 0.43
CA VAL A 84 4.56 -6.38 1.85
C VAL A 84 4.53 -4.85 1.95
N ASP A 85 3.50 -4.30 2.59
CA ASP A 85 3.48 -2.89 2.98
C ASP A 85 4.21 -2.71 4.31
N VAL A 86 5.41 -2.12 4.25
CA VAL A 86 6.29 -1.98 5.42
C VAL A 86 5.73 -0.97 6.43
N PHE A 87 5.01 0.04 5.97
CA PHE A 87 4.51 1.12 6.82
C PHE A 87 3.07 0.91 7.31
N ASP A 88 2.44 -0.21 6.93
CA ASP A 88 1.05 -0.58 7.28
C ASP A 88 0.06 0.58 7.12
N MET A 89 -0.08 1.09 5.89
CA MET A 89 -0.94 2.23 5.56
C MET A 89 -2.43 1.87 5.54
N ARG A 90 -2.82 0.72 6.09
CA ARG A 90 -4.20 0.24 6.11
C ARG A 90 -4.98 0.93 7.24
N PRO A 91 -6.26 1.26 7.02
CA PRO A 91 -7.11 1.74 8.09
C PRO A 91 -7.36 0.65 9.13
N LEU A 92 -7.85 1.06 10.29
CA LEU A 92 -8.33 0.14 11.32
C LEU A 92 -9.44 -0.78 10.78
N ASP A 93 -9.45 -2.02 11.26
CA ASP A 93 -10.52 -2.96 10.95
C ASP A 93 -11.85 -2.52 11.58
N ALA A 94 -12.77 -2.06 10.72
CA ALA A 94 -14.13 -1.66 11.08
C ALA A 94 -15.18 -2.67 10.60
N SER A 95 -14.78 -3.89 10.21
CA SER A 95 -15.70 -4.94 9.74
C SER A 95 -16.56 -5.53 10.86
N ARG A 96 -16.08 -5.46 12.11
CA ARG A 96 -16.72 -6.06 13.28
C ARG A 96 -16.60 -5.14 14.50
N LEU A 97 -17.51 -5.31 15.45
CA LEU A 97 -17.43 -4.68 16.75
C LEU A 97 -16.34 -5.36 17.60
N GLY A 98 -15.40 -4.57 18.13
CA GLY A 98 -14.41 -5.07 19.09
C GLY A 98 -15.05 -5.37 20.44
N THR A 99 -14.85 -6.57 20.96
CA THR A 99 -15.30 -6.95 22.32
C THR A 99 -14.10 -7.14 23.25
N LEU A 100 -14.31 -7.24 24.56
CA LEU A 100 -13.20 -7.53 25.50
C LEU A 100 -12.52 -8.88 25.19
N ALA A 101 -13.29 -9.90 24.80
CA ALA A 101 -12.75 -11.21 24.45
C ALA A 101 -12.06 -11.22 23.08
N GLN A 102 -12.50 -10.36 22.15
CA GLN A 102 -11.97 -10.24 20.79
C GLN A 102 -11.83 -8.75 20.44
N PRO A 103 -10.81 -8.06 20.94
CA PRO A 103 -10.61 -6.64 20.66
C PRO A 103 -10.14 -6.43 19.23
N VAL A 104 -10.23 -5.19 18.72
CA VAL A 104 -9.53 -4.78 17.50
C VAL A 104 -8.07 -4.52 17.86
N MET A 105 -7.16 -5.30 17.29
CA MET A 105 -5.73 -5.20 17.58
C MET A 105 -5.13 -4.00 16.86
N VAL A 106 -4.36 -3.19 17.58
CA VAL A 106 -3.67 -2.00 17.04
C VAL A 106 -2.18 -2.15 17.31
N ARG A 107 -1.39 -2.27 16.25
CA ARG A 107 0.06 -2.46 16.38
C ARG A 107 0.71 -1.12 16.73
N SER A 108 1.61 -1.13 17.71
CA SER A 108 2.41 0.02 18.11
C SER A 108 3.89 -0.34 18.17
N ALA A 109 4.74 0.56 17.71
CA ALA A 109 6.19 0.47 17.87
C ALA A 109 6.74 1.43 18.95
N GLY A 110 5.86 2.16 19.67
CA GLY A 110 6.22 3.08 20.74
C GLY A 110 5.35 2.91 22.00
N GLU A 111 5.65 3.71 23.03
CA GLU A 111 4.98 3.71 24.34
C GLU A 111 3.48 3.97 24.27
N GLU A 112 3.05 4.89 23.41
CA GLU A 112 1.66 5.27 23.21
C GLU A 112 1.25 5.12 21.73
N GLN A 113 -0.02 4.79 21.49
CA GLN A 113 -0.60 4.70 20.15
C GLN A 113 -2.03 5.23 20.12
N PHE A 114 -2.35 5.95 19.05
CA PHE A 114 -3.68 6.53 18.84
C PHE A 114 -4.48 5.73 17.83
N ALA A 115 -5.74 5.43 18.17
CA ALA A 115 -6.72 4.81 17.28
C ALA A 115 -7.89 5.78 17.05
N GLY A 116 -8.21 6.05 15.78
CA GLY A 116 -9.38 6.83 15.39
C GLY A 116 -10.59 5.94 15.11
N CYS A 117 -11.54 5.88 16.02
CA CYS A 117 -12.77 5.11 15.84
C CYS A 117 -13.84 5.94 15.10
N THR A 118 -14.34 5.44 13.97
CA THR A 118 -15.50 6.02 13.25
C THR A 118 -16.77 5.16 13.35
N GLY A 119 -16.71 4.10 14.16
CA GLY A 119 -17.82 3.21 14.45
C GLY A 119 -17.85 1.95 13.57
N VAL A 120 -18.86 1.12 13.81
CA VAL A 120 -19.08 -0.14 13.07
C VAL A 120 -20.57 -0.21 12.70
N PRO A 121 -20.94 -0.16 11.40
CA PRO A 121 -20.07 -0.02 10.22
C PRO A 121 -19.24 1.27 10.22
N ALA A 122 -18.17 1.31 9.43
CA ALA A 122 -17.30 2.48 9.30
C ALA A 122 -18.12 3.76 9.02
N ASP A 123 -17.71 4.86 9.66
CA ASP A 123 -18.33 6.19 9.56
C ASP A 123 -19.78 6.27 10.07
N SER A 124 -20.17 5.38 10.99
CA SER A 124 -21.46 5.46 11.69
C SER A 124 -21.51 6.56 12.75
N HIS A 125 -20.36 7.06 13.21
CA HIS A 125 -20.25 8.24 14.06
C HIS A 125 -19.00 9.07 13.77
N ASN A 126 -18.91 10.27 14.37
CA ASN A 126 -17.75 11.14 14.20
C ASN A 126 -16.48 10.48 14.75
N VAL A 127 -15.31 10.84 14.19
CA VAL A 127 -14.02 10.30 14.65
C VAL A 127 -13.83 10.58 16.13
N LEU A 128 -13.66 9.52 16.92
CA LEU A 128 -13.24 9.59 18.31
C LEU A 128 -11.83 9.03 18.44
N TRP A 129 -10.94 9.85 18.99
CA TRP A 129 -9.54 9.48 19.20
C TRP A 129 -9.38 8.79 20.55
N LEU A 130 -8.83 7.58 20.50
CA LEU A 130 -8.56 6.73 21.65
C LEU A 130 -7.05 6.59 21.77
N ARG A 131 -6.51 6.91 22.94
CA ARG A 131 -5.08 6.71 23.23
C ARG A 131 -4.91 5.43 24.04
N MET A 132 -4.02 4.57 23.60
CA MET A 132 -3.59 3.38 24.32
C MET A 132 -2.11 3.52 24.65
N THR A 133 -1.71 3.02 25.80
CA THR A 133 -0.33 3.10 26.30
C THR A 133 0.14 1.72 26.75
N ARG A 134 1.45 1.51 26.98
CA ARG A 134 1.95 0.18 27.41
C ARG A 134 1.38 -0.26 28.76
N ASP A 135 1.18 0.69 29.67
CA ASP A 135 0.54 0.48 30.97
C ASP A 135 -0.98 0.28 30.87
N ARG A 136 -1.64 0.94 29.89
CA ARG A 136 -3.08 0.83 29.62
C ARG A 136 -3.33 0.50 28.15
N PRO A 137 -3.12 -0.77 27.76
CA PRO A 137 -3.15 -1.16 26.36
C PRO A 137 -4.57 -1.29 25.80
N VAL A 138 -5.62 -1.20 26.62
CA VAL A 138 -7.01 -1.40 26.19
C VAL A 138 -7.81 -0.12 26.36
N GLU A 139 -8.47 0.32 25.30
CA GLU A 139 -9.38 1.48 25.35
C GLU A 139 -10.70 1.15 24.66
N ARG A 140 -11.79 1.74 25.16
CA ARG A 140 -13.14 1.50 24.66
C ARG A 140 -13.72 2.78 24.08
N CYS A 141 -14.22 2.70 22.85
CA CYS A 141 -14.94 3.83 22.26
C CYS A 141 -16.20 4.17 23.09
N PRO A 142 -16.39 5.42 23.53
CA PRO A 142 -17.53 5.80 24.36
C PRO A 142 -18.86 5.85 23.57
N GLU A 143 -18.82 5.87 22.24
CA GLU A 143 -20.01 5.96 21.40
C GLU A 143 -20.46 4.60 20.87
N CYS A 144 -19.63 3.90 20.09
CA CYS A 144 -19.99 2.57 19.55
C CYS A 144 -19.67 1.41 20.50
N GLY A 145 -18.86 1.63 21.53
CA GLY A 145 -18.48 0.61 22.49
C GLY A 145 -17.41 -0.38 22.00
N SER A 146 -16.84 -0.20 20.80
CA SER A 146 -15.74 -1.02 20.29
C SER A 146 -14.52 -0.98 21.22
N VAL A 147 -13.96 -2.15 21.49
CA VAL A 147 -12.73 -2.31 22.27
C VAL A 147 -11.53 -2.43 21.34
N TYR A 148 -10.50 -1.62 21.61
CA TYR A 148 -9.21 -1.66 20.95
C TYR A 148 -8.14 -2.12 21.94
N LYS A 149 -7.20 -2.95 21.47
CA LYS A 149 -6.06 -3.42 22.28
C LYS A 149 -4.76 -3.17 21.53
N MET A 150 -3.84 -2.46 22.18
CA MET A 150 -2.51 -2.19 21.68
C MET A 150 -1.64 -3.45 21.76
N GLU A 151 -0.98 -3.79 20.65
CA GLU A 151 0.05 -4.81 20.55
C GLU A 151 1.39 -4.14 20.30
N TYR A 152 2.27 -4.17 21.30
CA TYR A 152 3.62 -3.62 21.17
C TYR A 152 4.50 -4.57 20.35
N VAL A 153 4.99 -4.08 19.22
CA VAL A 153 5.87 -4.80 18.28
C VAL A 153 7.29 -4.21 18.21
N GLY A 154 7.58 -3.19 19.01
CA GLY A 154 8.89 -2.53 19.08
C GLY A 154 9.95 -3.34 19.84
N PRO A 155 11.22 -2.91 19.82
CA PRO A 155 12.29 -3.46 20.66
C PRO A 155 11.98 -3.28 22.14
N GLN A 156 12.28 -4.25 23.00
CA GLN A 156 11.94 -4.19 24.44
C GLN A 156 12.67 -3.08 25.23
N ASP A 157 13.76 -2.57 24.67
CA ASP A 157 14.65 -1.56 25.28
C ASP A 157 14.72 -0.35 24.34
N ASP A 158 13.61 0.36 24.25
CA ASP A 158 13.53 1.66 23.64
C ASP A 158 14.15 2.67 24.60
N GLY A 159 15.42 3.02 24.38
CA GLY A 159 16.18 4.07 25.10
C GLY A 159 15.55 5.48 25.07
N HIS A 160 14.29 5.57 24.65
CA HIS A 160 13.34 6.60 25.04
C HIS A 160 12.81 6.32 26.46
N HIS A 161 13.73 6.18 27.42
CA HIS A 161 13.40 6.61 28.77
C HIS A 161 12.99 8.07 28.64
N HIS A 162 11.68 8.34 28.67
CA HIS A 162 11.20 9.63 29.07
C HIS A 162 11.66 9.81 30.52
N ASP A 163 12.89 10.31 30.68
CA ASP A 163 13.38 10.89 31.93
C ASP A 163 12.27 11.81 32.44
N ASP A 164 11.54 11.32 33.45
CA ASP A 164 11.08 12.02 34.64
C ASP A 164 10.75 13.53 34.50
N HIS A 165 10.01 13.91 33.46
CA HIS A 165 9.45 15.27 33.33
C HIS A 165 7.95 15.35 33.64
N HIS A 166 7.35 14.32 34.25
CA HIS A 166 6.05 14.43 34.92
C HIS A 166 6.22 14.84 36.40
N GLY A 167 7.10 15.80 36.68
CA GLY A 167 7.25 16.47 37.98
C GLY A 167 6.14 17.48 38.30
N HIS A 168 4.97 17.39 37.66
CA HIS A 168 3.83 18.27 37.91
C HIS A 168 2.51 17.51 37.85
N GLY A 169 2.12 16.86 38.95
CA GLY A 169 0.77 16.75 39.54
C GLY A 169 -0.50 16.60 38.68
N TRP A 170 -0.42 16.37 37.36
CA TRP A 170 -1.55 16.14 36.48
C TRP A 170 -1.77 14.64 36.38
N GLU A 171 -2.62 14.12 37.26
CA GLU A 171 -3.22 12.82 37.08
C GLU A 171 -4.21 12.94 35.92
N GLU A 172 -4.00 12.12 34.89
CA GLU A 172 -4.90 12.11 33.75
C GLU A 172 -6.33 11.79 34.21
N PRO A 173 -7.35 12.42 33.61
CA PRO A 173 -8.72 12.11 33.94
C PRO A 173 -8.97 10.63 33.67
N LYS A 174 -9.51 9.93 34.67
CA LYS A 174 -9.74 8.50 34.58
C LYS A 174 -10.65 8.18 33.40
N THR A 175 -10.20 7.32 32.50
CA THR A 175 -11.00 6.81 31.39
C THR A 175 -11.63 5.48 31.77
N MET A 176 -12.46 4.93 30.88
CA MET A 176 -13.03 3.59 31.09
C MET A 176 -11.94 2.52 31.25
N ALA A 177 -10.78 2.70 30.60
CA ALA A 177 -9.64 1.80 30.66
C ALA A 177 -9.15 1.55 32.10
N ASP A 178 -9.16 2.57 32.96
CA ASP A 178 -8.68 2.47 34.35
C ASP A 178 -9.58 1.59 35.24
N PHE A 179 -10.82 1.33 34.79
CA PHE A 179 -11.77 0.46 35.50
C PHE A 179 -11.84 -0.96 34.92
N VAL A 180 -11.07 -1.25 33.86
CA VAL A 180 -10.96 -2.61 33.32
C VAL A 180 -10.08 -3.41 34.26
N LYS A 181 -10.64 -4.47 34.85
CA LYS A 181 -9.89 -5.29 35.79
C LYS A 181 -8.80 -6.11 35.09
N PRO A 182 -7.67 -6.40 35.78
CA PRO A 182 -6.59 -7.18 35.21
C PRO A 182 -6.97 -8.56 34.67
N GLU A 183 -8.03 -9.17 35.21
CA GLU A 183 -8.49 -10.49 34.78
C GLU A 183 -9.14 -10.51 33.39
N TYR A 184 -9.39 -9.34 32.79
CA TYR A 184 -9.95 -9.20 31.44
C TYR A 184 -8.90 -8.97 30.36
N TYR A 185 -7.60 -8.91 30.71
CA TYR A 185 -6.51 -8.75 29.74
C TYR A 185 -6.10 -10.06 29.05
#